data_AF-A0A8B6ESP7-F1
#
_entry.id   AF-A0A8B6ESP7-F1
#
_cell.length_a   1.000
_cell.length_b   1.000
_cell.length_c   1.000
_cell.angle_alpha   90.00
_cell.angle_beta   90.00
_cell.angle_gamma   90.00
#
_symmetry.space_group_name_H-M   'P 1'
#
loop_
_entity.id
_entity.type
_entity.pdbx_description
1 polymer ?
#
loop_
_entity_poly.entity_id
_entity_poly.type
_entity_poly.pdbx_seq_one_letter_code
_entity_poly.pdbx_strand_id
1 'polypeptide(L)'
;MDPDIENSVKRIVGEEIRKTQNDLLSQMEGMFSIKLQEFVHQQKERSELQMNRLQNELSGNDDYKFQRKSCEDQFKFNRKLSVTLKEADASLESRDPSASLAKQKIAEGIQLIRYRQKLVKMADSSEMMIQRTTVRFLERRHERRENKIRESQEEKTNAI
;
A
#
# COMPACT_ATOMS: atom_id res chain seq x y z
N MET A 1 -67.16 -42.51 11.06
CA MET A 1 -65.84 -43.04 10.66
C MET A 1 -65.33 -43.89 11.80
N ASP A 2 -64.74 -45.03 11.50
CA ASP A 2 -64.17 -45.92 12.50
C ASP A 2 -62.90 -45.26 13.09
N PRO A 3 -62.82 -44.99 14.41
CA PRO A 3 -61.70 -44.28 15.02
C PRO A 3 -60.32 -44.92 14.78
N ASP A 4 -60.28 -46.23 14.53
CA ASP A 4 -59.05 -46.95 14.19
C ASP A 4 -58.51 -46.60 12.79
N ILE A 5 -59.39 -46.29 11.85
CA ILE A 5 -59.00 -45.85 10.50
C ILE A 5 -58.41 -44.43 10.57
N GLU A 6 -59.01 -43.54 11.35
CA GLU A 6 -58.52 -42.16 11.50
C GLU A 6 -57.12 -42.11 12.17
N ASN A 7 -56.91 -42.93 13.19
CA ASN A 7 -55.60 -43.03 13.85
C ASN A 7 -54.52 -43.66 12.95
N SER A 8 -54.90 -44.65 12.12
CA SER A 8 -54.00 -45.25 11.15
C SER A 8 -53.55 -44.23 10.09
N VAL A 9 -54.48 -43.45 9.55
CA VAL A 9 -54.19 -42.39 8.55
C VAL A 9 -53.29 -41.31 9.15
N LYS A 10 -53.57 -40.83 10.37
CA LYS A 10 -52.73 -39.83 11.04
C LYS A 10 -51.30 -40.32 11.24
N ARG A 11 -51.12 -41.61 11.56
CA ARG A 11 -49.79 -42.22 11.73
C ARG A 11 -49.03 -42.28 10.41
N ILE A 12 -49.66 -42.76 9.34
CA ILE A 12 -49.04 -42.87 8.01
C ILE A 12 -48.65 -41.48 7.49
N VAL A 13 -49.53 -40.50 7.62
CA VAL A 13 -49.24 -39.11 7.23
C VAL A 13 -48.11 -38.53 8.08
N GLY A 14 -48.10 -38.79 9.40
CA GLY A 14 -47.02 -38.37 10.29
C GLY A 14 -45.66 -39.00 9.96
N GLU A 15 -45.64 -40.27 9.58
CA GLU A 15 -44.43 -40.98 9.14
C GLU A 15 -43.92 -40.41 7.81
N GLU A 16 -44.80 -40.18 6.83
CA GLU A 16 -44.40 -39.63 5.53
C GLU A 16 -43.91 -38.17 5.63
N ILE A 17 -44.52 -37.36 6.50
CA ILE A 17 -44.05 -35.99 6.79
C ILE A 17 -42.66 -36.03 7.41
N ARG A 18 -42.42 -36.90 8.40
CA ARG A 18 -41.08 -37.04 9.02
C ARG A 18 -40.03 -37.49 8.02
N LYS A 19 -40.38 -38.43 7.15
CA LYS A 19 -39.50 -38.90 6.07
C LYS A 19 -39.16 -37.76 5.12
N THR A 20 -40.17 -37.02 4.67
CA THR A 20 -39.99 -35.84 3.78
C THR A 20 -39.12 -34.77 4.42
N GLN A 21 -39.30 -34.50 5.72
CA GLN A 21 -38.49 -33.53 6.47
C GLN A 21 -37.04 -33.97 6.59
N ASN A 22 -36.79 -35.25 6.87
CA ASN A 22 -35.43 -35.79 6.96
C ASN A 22 -34.73 -35.77 5.59
N ASP A 23 -35.44 -36.09 4.52
CA ASP A 23 -34.90 -36.03 3.15
C ASP A 23 -34.54 -34.59 2.77
N LEU A 24 -35.38 -33.61 3.12
CA LEU A 24 -35.09 -32.20 2.88
C LEU A 24 -33.88 -31.70 3.67
N LEU A 25 -33.78 -32.07 4.95
CA LEU A 25 -32.64 -31.70 5.79
C LEU A 25 -31.33 -32.30 5.26
N SER A 26 -31.36 -33.55 4.79
CA SER A 26 -30.20 -34.21 4.17
C SER A 26 -29.77 -33.54 2.87
N GLN A 27 -30.72 -33.12 2.03
CA GLN A 27 -30.43 -32.36 0.82
C GLN A 27 -29.84 -30.98 1.14
N MET A 28 -30.35 -30.30 2.16
CA MET A 28 -29.80 -29.01 2.62
C MET A 28 -28.37 -29.17 3.14
N GLU A 29 -28.09 -30.20 3.93
CA GLU A 29 -26.75 -30.51 4.42
C GLU A 29 -25.77 -30.74 3.25
N GLY A 30 -26.18 -31.53 2.26
CA GLY A 30 -25.39 -31.74 1.04
C GLY A 30 -25.09 -30.44 0.29
N MET A 31 -26.11 -29.59 0.10
CA MET A 31 -25.95 -28.31 -0.59
C MET A 31 -25.01 -27.35 0.17
N PHE A 32 -25.13 -27.27 1.50
CA PHE A 32 -24.24 -26.45 2.32
C PHE A 32 -22.80 -26.93 2.25
N SER A 33 -22.58 -28.25 2.31
CA SER A 33 -21.23 -28.81 2.20
C SER A 33 -20.59 -28.47 0.85
N ILE A 34 -21.34 -28.62 -0.26
CA ILE A 34 -20.85 -28.27 -1.60
C ILE A 34 -20.53 -26.78 -1.69
N LYS A 35 -21.43 -25.90 -1.23
CA LYS A 35 -21.22 -24.45 -1.30
C LYS A 35 -20.07 -23.97 -0.42
N LEU A 36 -19.87 -24.58 0.74
CA LEU A 36 -18.72 -24.28 1.61
C LEU A 36 -17.41 -24.72 0.95
N GLN A 37 -17.37 -25.88 0.32
CA GLN A 37 -16.18 -26.33 -0.42
C GLN A 37 -15.87 -25.41 -1.61
N GLU A 38 -16.88 -25.03 -2.39
CA GLU A 38 -16.73 -24.05 -3.47
C GLU A 38 -16.22 -22.70 -2.96
N PHE A 39 -16.74 -22.22 -1.83
CA PHE A 39 -16.31 -20.95 -1.23
C PHE A 39 -14.84 -20.98 -0.80
N VAL A 40 -14.41 -22.02 -0.10
CA VAL A 40 -13.02 -22.19 0.33
C VAL A 40 -12.08 -22.25 -0.88
N HIS A 41 -12.49 -22.99 -1.93
CA HIS A 41 -11.72 -23.08 -3.16
C HIS A 41 -11.58 -21.71 -3.86
N GLN A 42 -12.69 -21.00 -4.06
CA GLN A 42 -12.68 -19.66 -4.66
C GLN A 42 -11.87 -18.65 -3.84
N GLN A 43 -11.92 -18.72 -2.51
CA GLN A 43 -11.13 -17.84 -1.65
C GLN A 43 -9.64 -18.08 -1.84
N LYS A 44 -9.22 -19.34 -1.91
CA LYS A 44 -7.83 -19.72 -2.15
C LYS A 44 -7.32 -19.24 -3.51
N GLU A 45 -8.07 -19.49 -4.58
CA GLU A 45 -7.73 -19.02 -5.93
C GLU A 45 -7.62 -17.49 -6.00
N ARG A 46 -8.55 -16.76 -5.36
CA ARG A 46 -8.50 -15.29 -5.26
C ARG A 46 -7.27 -14.82 -4.51
N SER A 47 -6.91 -15.48 -3.41
CA SER A 47 -5.71 -15.16 -2.63
C SER A 47 -4.44 -15.37 -3.44
N GLU A 48 -4.33 -16.50 -4.16
CA GLU A 48 -3.19 -16.80 -5.02
C GLU A 48 -3.04 -15.79 -6.16
N LEU A 49 -4.16 -15.39 -6.80
CA LEU A 49 -4.15 -14.33 -7.81
C LEU A 49 -3.68 -12.98 -7.26
N GLN A 50 -4.09 -12.61 -6.04
CA GLN A 50 -3.64 -11.37 -5.40
C GLN A 50 -2.15 -11.41 -5.07
N MET A 51 -1.65 -12.53 -4.55
CA MET A 51 -0.22 -12.71 -4.26
C MET A 51 0.63 -12.67 -5.52
N ASN A 52 0.19 -13.33 -6.61
CA ASN A 52 0.87 -13.28 -7.89
C ASN A 52 0.89 -11.87 -8.50
N ARG A 53 -0.20 -11.08 -8.34
CA ARG A 53 -0.22 -9.67 -8.75
C ARG A 53 0.78 -8.84 -7.96
N LEU A 54 0.79 -8.96 -6.63
CA LEU A 54 1.75 -8.25 -5.78
C LEU A 54 3.19 -8.63 -6.12
N GLN A 55 3.47 -9.92 -6.32
CA GLN A 55 4.81 -10.37 -6.69
C GLN A 55 5.25 -9.81 -8.04
N ASN A 56 4.36 -9.78 -9.04
CA ASN A 56 4.68 -9.21 -10.36
C ASN A 56 4.84 -7.69 -10.34
N GLU A 57 4.04 -6.97 -9.56
CA GLU A 57 4.16 -5.51 -9.38
C GLU A 57 5.43 -5.13 -8.59
N LEU A 58 5.88 -5.97 -7.66
CA LEU A 58 7.07 -5.74 -6.85
C LEU A 58 8.37 -6.21 -7.54
N SER A 59 8.30 -7.23 -8.39
CA SER A 59 9.47 -7.84 -9.06
C SER A 59 9.72 -7.26 -10.46
N GLY A 60 8.73 -6.60 -11.07
CA GLY A 60 8.83 -6.00 -12.39
C GLY A 60 9.39 -4.58 -12.37
N ASN A 61 10.71 -4.45 -12.52
CA ASN A 61 11.41 -3.22 -12.97
C ASN A 61 11.36 -1.98 -12.06
N ASP A 62 12.05 -1.93 -10.91
CA ASP A 62 12.20 -0.65 -10.20
C ASP A 62 13.49 -0.42 -9.39
N ASP A 63 14.64 -0.97 -9.81
CA ASP A 63 15.93 -0.63 -9.20
C ASP A 63 16.41 0.82 -9.52
N TYR A 64 15.72 1.58 -10.38
CA TYR A 64 16.12 2.95 -10.73
C TYR A 64 14.95 3.93 -11.02
N LYS A 65 13.77 3.81 -10.39
CA LYS A 65 12.73 4.87 -10.52
C LYS A 65 12.47 5.65 -9.25
N PHE A 66 12.75 5.08 -8.08
CA PHE A 66 12.48 5.74 -6.80
C PHE A 66 13.32 7.01 -6.59
N GLN A 67 14.59 7.04 -7.05
CA GLN A 67 15.45 8.22 -6.91
C GLN A 67 15.00 9.38 -7.81
N ARG A 68 14.75 9.13 -9.10
CA ARG A 68 14.23 10.16 -10.03
C ARG A 68 12.87 10.68 -9.58
N LYS A 69 11.96 9.80 -9.17
CA LYS A 69 10.64 10.19 -8.66
C LYS A 69 10.74 11.01 -7.36
N SER A 70 11.62 10.63 -6.44
CA SER A 70 11.87 11.41 -5.21
C SER A 70 12.45 12.79 -5.48
N CYS A 71 13.41 12.93 -6.40
CA CYS A 71 13.97 14.23 -6.78
C CYS A 71 12.93 15.11 -7.50
N GLU A 72 12.12 14.52 -8.38
CA GLU A 72 11.03 15.21 -9.07
C GLU A 72 9.96 15.70 -8.08
N ASP A 73 9.57 14.86 -7.13
CA ASP A 73 8.58 15.21 -6.10
C ASP A 73 9.11 16.29 -5.15
N GLN A 74 10.41 16.26 -4.82
CA GLN A 74 11.08 17.34 -4.09
C GLN A 74 11.08 18.65 -4.89
N PHE A 75 11.40 18.58 -6.19
CA PHE A 75 11.41 19.74 -7.07
C PHE A 75 10.02 20.38 -7.19
N LYS A 76 8.97 19.58 -7.44
CA LYS A 76 7.58 20.06 -7.50
C LYS A 76 7.13 20.71 -6.20
N PHE A 77 7.46 20.09 -5.06
CA PHE A 77 7.16 20.63 -3.75
C PHE A 77 7.86 21.98 -3.51
N ASN A 78 9.17 22.05 -3.77
CA ASN A 78 9.96 23.27 -3.60
C ASN A 78 9.47 24.38 -4.52
N ARG A 79 9.10 24.06 -5.77
CA ARG A 79 8.52 25.01 -6.71
C ARG A 79 7.19 25.56 -6.19
N LYS A 80 6.30 24.70 -5.68
CA LYS A 80 5.03 25.12 -5.09
C LYS A 80 5.25 26.06 -3.91
N LEU A 81 6.13 25.68 -2.97
CA LEU A 81 6.46 26.51 -1.82
C LEU A 81 7.06 27.86 -2.24
N SER A 82 7.98 27.87 -3.19
CA SER A 82 8.60 29.10 -3.71
C SER A 82 7.58 30.04 -4.33
N VAL A 83 6.62 29.53 -5.12
CA VAL A 83 5.54 30.33 -5.69
C VAL A 83 4.67 30.92 -4.58
N THR A 84 4.23 30.11 -3.62
CA THR A 84 3.39 30.58 -2.50
C THR A 84 4.08 31.67 -1.67
N LEU A 85 5.39 31.54 -1.43
CA LEU A 85 6.16 32.56 -0.72
C LEU A 85 6.37 33.84 -1.55
N LYS A 86 6.61 33.74 -2.85
CA LYS A 86 6.70 34.91 -3.75
C LYS A 86 5.37 35.67 -3.85
N GLU A 87 4.25 34.95 -3.87
CA GLU A 87 2.92 35.56 -3.83
C GLU A 87 2.66 36.28 -2.51
N ALA A 88 3.13 35.72 -1.39
CA ALA A 88 3.06 36.38 -0.09
C ALA A 88 3.91 37.65 -0.05
N ASP A 89 5.14 37.58 -0.56
CA ASP A 89 6.09 38.69 -0.62
C ASP A 89 5.55 39.85 -1.49
N ALA A 90 5.06 39.54 -2.69
CA ALA A 90 4.40 40.51 -3.56
C ALA A 90 3.14 41.14 -2.94
N SER A 91 2.42 40.40 -2.09
CA SER A 91 1.26 40.90 -1.34
C SER A 91 1.65 41.78 -0.14
N LEU A 92 2.91 41.71 0.32
CA LEU A 92 3.47 42.60 1.35
C LEU A 92 4.11 43.85 0.74
N GLU A 93 4.70 43.74 -0.46
CA GLU A 93 5.31 44.86 -1.18
C GLU A 93 4.29 45.76 -1.88
N SER A 94 3.11 45.23 -2.23
CA SER A 94 2.04 46.06 -2.77
C SER A 94 1.56 47.05 -1.69
N ARG A 95 1.41 48.32 -2.05
CA ARG A 95 0.79 49.37 -1.20
C ARG A 95 -0.70 49.11 -0.91
N ASP A 96 -1.20 47.93 -1.26
CA ASP A 96 -2.58 47.52 -1.13
C ASP A 96 -2.75 46.86 0.26
N PRO A 97 -3.73 47.24 1.09
CA PRO A 97 -3.78 46.91 2.51
C PRO A 97 -4.17 45.45 2.81
N SER A 98 -3.92 44.52 1.88
CA SER A 98 -4.29 43.11 2.04
C SER A 98 -3.20 42.31 2.79
N ALA A 99 -2.75 42.82 3.94
CA ALA A 99 -1.92 42.08 4.90
C ALA A 99 -2.56 40.72 5.29
N SER A 100 -3.89 40.62 5.18
CA SER A 100 -4.64 39.37 5.35
C SER A 100 -4.30 38.32 4.28
N LEU A 101 -4.12 38.72 3.01
CA LEU A 101 -3.78 37.81 1.91
C LEU A 101 -2.34 37.31 2.06
N ALA A 102 -1.40 38.20 2.38
CA ALA A 102 -0.02 37.82 2.70
C ALA A 102 0.03 36.83 3.88
N LYS A 103 -0.69 37.11 4.96
CA LYS A 103 -0.78 36.22 6.14
C LYS A 103 -1.37 34.86 5.77
N GLN A 104 -2.38 34.82 4.90
CA GLN A 104 -2.97 33.58 4.40
C GLN A 104 -1.96 32.77 3.57
N LYS A 105 -1.22 33.41 2.67
CA LYS A 105 -0.21 32.75 1.83
C LYS A 105 0.97 32.22 2.65
N ILE A 106 1.42 32.97 3.66
CA ILE A 106 2.42 32.49 4.62
C ILE A 106 1.90 31.27 5.39
N ALA A 107 0.65 31.30 5.86
CA ALA A 107 0.05 30.18 6.56
C ALA A 107 -0.06 28.92 5.66
N GLU A 108 -0.39 29.09 4.38
CA GLU A 108 -0.39 28.02 3.38
C GLU A 108 1.03 27.44 3.20
N GLY A 109 2.05 28.30 3.07
CA GLY A 109 3.45 27.88 3.02
C GLY A 109 3.89 27.06 4.23
N ILE A 110 3.50 27.48 5.44
CA ILE A 110 3.79 26.75 6.69
C ILE A 110 3.14 25.36 6.69
N GLN A 111 1.89 25.24 6.21
CA GLN A 111 1.20 23.95 6.12
C GLN A 111 1.88 23.01 5.12
N LEU A 112 2.31 23.53 3.97
CA LEU A 112 3.09 22.75 2.99
C LEU A 112 4.37 22.19 3.62
N ILE A 113 5.13 23.02 4.35
CA ILE A 113 6.35 22.59 5.04
C ILE A 113 6.05 21.51 6.07
N ARG A 114 5.03 21.70 6.93
CA ARG A 114 4.64 20.70 7.94
C ARG A 114 4.26 19.37 7.32
N TYR A 115 3.48 19.40 6.24
CA TYR A 115 3.10 18.19 5.50
C TYR A 115 4.34 17.46 4.96
N ARG A 116 5.28 18.21 4.37
CA ARG A 116 6.52 17.62 3.85
C ARG A 116 7.40 17.03 4.95
N GLN A 117 7.54 17.73 6.08
CA GLN A 117 8.29 17.22 7.24
C GLN A 117 7.68 15.93 7.80
N LYS A 118 6.34 15.82 7.82
CA LYS A 118 5.66 14.57 8.18
C LYS A 118 6.01 13.43 7.23
N LEU A 119 5.97 13.67 5.91
CA LEU A 119 6.35 12.68 4.91
C LEU A 119 7.82 12.24 5.07
N VAL A 120 8.73 13.17 5.30
CA VAL A 120 10.16 12.87 5.56
C VAL A 120 10.30 12.01 6.81
N LYS A 121 9.65 12.38 7.92
CA LYS A 121 9.70 11.59 9.16
C LYS A 121 9.14 10.17 8.99
N MET A 122 8.05 10.02 8.22
CA MET A 122 7.50 8.69 7.91
C MET A 122 8.44 7.86 7.03
N ALA A 123 9.14 8.51 6.11
CA ALA A 123 10.14 7.85 5.28
C ALA A 123 11.34 7.40 6.14
N ASP A 124 11.89 8.30 6.97
CA ASP A 124 13.03 8.03 7.86
C ASP A 124 12.73 6.99 8.94
N SER A 125 11.48 6.86 9.38
CA SER A 125 11.06 5.84 10.35
C SER A 125 10.69 4.50 9.71
N SER A 126 10.63 4.41 8.38
CA SER A 126 10.38 3.13 7.72
C SER A 126 11.65 2.27 7.72
N GLU A 127 11.54 1.08 8.31
CA GLU A 127 12.63 0.11 8.43
C GLU A 127 13.26 -0.22 7.05
N MET A 128 12.44 -0.30 6.00
CA MET A 128 12.89 -0.48 4.62
C MET A 128 13.73 0.68 4.08
N MET A 129 13.46 1.93 4.47
CA MET A 129 14.27 3.07 4.02
C MET A 129 15.58 3.16 4.81
N ILE A 130 15.57 2.81 6.10
CA ILE A 130 16.78 2.70 6.93
C ILE A 130 17.71 1.64 6.35
N GLN A 131 17.20 0.45 6.02
CA GLN A 131 17.98 -0.62 5.39
C GLN A 131 18.53 -0.20 4.01
N ARG A 132 17.71 0.43 3.15
CA ARG A 132 18.16 0.89 1.83
C ARG A 132 19.19 2.02 1.90
N THR A 133 19.08 2.94 2.85
CA THR A 133 20.04 4.04 3.00
C THR A 133 21.36 3.60 3.61
N THR A 134 21.32 2.68 4.59
CA THR A 134 22.53 2.07 5.17
C THR A 134 23.29 1.22 4.15
N VAL A 135 22.61 0.38 3.37
CA VAL A 135 23.24 -0.39 2.28
C VAL A 135 23.93 0.55 1.28
N ARG A 136 23.24 1.59 0.79
CA ARG A 136 23.86 2.60 -0.11
C ARG A 136 25.02 3.36 0.51
N PHE A 137 24.99 3.61 1.82
CA PHE A 137 26.10 4.27 2.51
C PHE A 137 27.34 3.36 2.54
N LEU A 138 27.14 2.07 2.76
CA LEU A 138 28.20 1.07 2.74
C LEU A 138 28.76 0.86 1.33
N GLU A 139 27.91 0.80 0.30
CA GLU A 139 28.32 0.71 -1.11
C GLU A 139 29.19 1.91 -1.53
N ARG A 140 28.74 3.14 -1.26
CA ARG A 140 29.54 4.35 -1.56
C ARG A 140 30.85 4.41 -0.77
N ARG A 141 30.88 3.84 0.44
CA ARG A 141 32.12 3.74 1.22
C ARG A 141 33.07 2.70 0.62
N HIS A 142 32.55 1.61 0.05
CA HIS A 142 33.33 0.61 -0.67
C HIS A 142 33.93 1.19 -1.95
N GLU A 143 33.09 1.82 -2.78
CA GLU A 143 33.50 2.43 -4.05
C GLU A 143 34.61 3.49 -3.85
N ARG A 144 34.50 4.33 -2.81
CA ARG A 144 35.56 5.29 -2.46
C ARG A 144 36.86 4.62 -2.03
N ARG A 145 36.80 3.48 -1.35
CA ARG A 145 38.00 2.73 -0.95
C ARG A 145 38.66 2.09 -2.18
N GLU A 146 37.88 1.51 -3.08
CA GLU A 146 38.39 0.91 -4.31
C GLU A 146 39.02 1.96 -5.23
N ASN A 147 38.37 3.12 -5.41
CA ASN A 147 38.95 4.21 -6.18
C ASN A 147 40.28 4.69 -5.59
N LYS A 148 40.37 4.81 -4.25
CA LYS A 148 41.61 5.21 -3.58
C LYS A 148 42.73 4.16 -3.70
N ILE A 149 42.38 2.88 -3.74
CA ILE A 149 43.33 1.80 -3.99
C ILE A 149 43.82 1.86 -5.44
N ARG A 150 42.91 2.07 -6.39
CA ARG A 150 43.24 2.20 -7.82
C ARG A 150 44.15 3.39 -8.09
N GLU A 151 43.82 4.57 -7.55
CA GLU A 151 44.65 5.77 -7.64
C GLU A 151 46.06 5.53 -7.07
N SER A 152 46.17 4.86 -5.92
CA SER A 152 47.48 4.52 -5.33
C SER A 152 48.29 3.50 -6.16
N GLN A 153 47.62 2.61 -6.88
CA GLN A 153 48.30 1.66 -7.79
C GLN A 153 48.75 2.35 -9.09
N GLU A 154 47.93 3.24 -9.64
CA GLU A 154 48.27 4.05 -10.82
C GLU A 154 49.47 4.97 -10.52
N GLU A 155 49.50 5.63 -9.36
CA GLU A 155 50.63 6.46 -8.92
C GLU A 155 51.94 5.65 -8.79
N LYS A 156 51.86 4.41 -8.28
CA LYS A 156 53.03 3.52 -8.17
C LYS A 156 53.52 3.00 -9.52
N THR A 157 52.60 2.79 -10.47
CA THR A 157 52.92 2.27 -11.80
C THR A 157 53.54 3.35 -12.68
N ASN A 158 53.12 4.61 -12.52
CA ASN A 158 53.66 5.76 -13.25
C ASN A 158 54.98 6.31 -12.67
N ALA A 159 55.41 5.81 -11.51
CA ALA A 159 56.66 6.21 -10.84
C ALA A 159 57.85 5.29 -11.15
N ILE A 160 57.65 4.29 -12.02
CA ILE A 160 58.67 3.37 -12.57
C ILE A 160 58.93 3.75 -14.03
#